data_AF-A0A429ATJ0-F1
#
_entry.id   AF-A0A429ATJ0-F1
#
_cell.length_a   1.000
_cell.length_b   1.000
_cell.length_c   1.000
_cell.angle_alpha   90.00
_cell.angle_beta   90.00
_cell.angle_gamma   90.00
#
_symmetry.space_group_name_H-M   'P 1'
#
loop_
_entity.id
_entity.type
_entity.pdbx_description
1 polymer ?
#
loop_
_entity_poly.entity_id
_entity_poly.type
_entity_poly.pdbx_seq_one_letter_code
_entity_poly.pdbx_strand_id
1 'polypeptide(L)'
;MAVAAVVAFSGMAAQVVPAGAEPVPGNDREIAVFLCTPSAADCGKRYATAKQRRDVETFLRAMPGVTEVRFVSREASYQALRREFAGKEKVRAKDLPESFRVRVTEAADRRRIATSARSRPGVALVVDQAKQHVEAASPFQLVEVSVLLCMRDAADPGCRHGRGKANKAAATAKEKKAIVAFVERIPGLESYEFEDQKTAYRNFAEMYAANPALVEAVRESDMPESYRLRMRPGVRWGSSRTRLAGMPGVSQVFDYGCRQKGLRLLTEYGLRGIETATKGCE
;
A
#
# COMPACT_ATOMS: atom_id res chain seq x y z
N MET A 1 -39.55 60.35 18.71
CA MET A 1 -39.96 59.97 17.33
C MET A 1 -38.89 60.43 16.36
N ALA A 2 -38.75 59.71 15.26
CA ALA A 2 -37.83 59.88 14.13
C ALA A 2 -36.48 59.15 14.22
N VAL A 3 -36.31 58.30 13.21
CA VAL A 3 -35.29 57.31 12.91
C VAL A 3 -34.16 57.95 12.10
N ALA A 4 -32.92 57.51 12.29
CA ALA A 4 -31.88 57.65 11.28
C ALA A 4 -31.10 56.34 11.17
N ALA A 5 -31.53 55.49 10.23
CA ALA A 5 -30.80 54.31 9.81
C ALA A 5 -29.66 54.75 8.90
N VAL A 6 -28.42 54.53 9.31
CA VAL A 6 -27.24 54.69 8.45
C VAL A 6 -26.98 53.35 7.78
N VAL A 7 -27.34 53.25 6.51
CA VAL A 7 -26.96 52.15 5.63
C VAL A 7 -25.56 52.45 5.09
N ALA A 8 -24.56 51.70 5.55
CA ALA A 8 -23.22 51.71 4.98
C ALA A 8 -23.02 50.42 4.16
N PHE A 9 -23.29 50.51 2.86
CA PHE A 9 -22.72 49.60 1.87
C PHE A 9 -21.42 50.21 1.38
N SER A 10 -20.28 49.57 1.61
CA SER A 10 -19.08 49.65 0.75
C SER A 10 -17.99 48.72 1.25
N GLY A 11 -17.50 47.87 0.35
CA GLY A 11 -16.16 47.27 0.45
C GLY A 11 -16.11 45.78 0.72
N MET A 12 -16.62 44.95 -0.20
CA MET A 12 -16.04 43.61 -0.41
C MET A 12 -14.62 43.81 -0.93
N ALA A 13 -13.64 43.91 -0.02
CA ALA A 13 -12.26 43.64 -0.38
C ALA A 13 -12.17 42.15 -0.72
N ALA A 14 -12.11 41.85 -2.01
CA ALA A 14 -11.72 40.53 -2.49
C ALA A 14 -10.37 40.19 -1.87
N GLN A 15 -10.36 39.26 -0.93
CA GLN A 15 -9.12 38.71 -0.40
C GLN A 15 -8.45 37.98 -1.57
N VAL A 16 -7.36 38.58 -2.06
CA VAL A 16 -6.42 37.90 -2.96
C VAL A 16 -5.79 36.77 -2.14
N VAL A 17 -6.30 35.55 -2.33
CA VAL A 17 -5.69 34.36 -1.76
C VAL A 17 -4.39 34.12 -2.53
N PRO A 18 -3.22 34.06 -1.86
CA PRO A 18 -1.98 33.71 -2.55
C PRO A 18 -2.10 32.27 -3.06
N ALA A 19 -1.52 31.99 -4.23
CA ALA A 19 -1.38 30.65 -4.78
C ALA A 19 -0.46 29.80 -3.88
N GLY A 20 -0.98 29.38 -2.74
CA GLY A 20 -0.41 28.42 -1.82
C GLY A 20 -1.06 27.08 -2.06
N ALA A 21 -0.23 26.05 -2.25
CA ALA A 21 -0.61 24.68 -2.51
C ALA A 21 -1.88 24.26 -1.76
N GLU A 22 -2.92 23.89 -2.52
CA GLU A 22 -4.09 23.26 -1.97
C GLU A 22 -3.66 22.07 -1.09
N PRO A 23 -4.31 21.85 0.06
CA PRO A 23 -4.23 20.57 0.72
C PRO A 23 -4.59 19.49 -0.30
N VAL A 24 -4.01 18.30 -0.20
CA VAL A 24 -4.53 17.13 -0.90
C VAL A 24 -5.47 16.44 0.08
N PRO A 25 -6.76 16.82 0.18
CA PRO A 25 -7.75 15.89 0.70
C PRO A 25 -7.84 14.78 -0.33
N GLY A 26 -7.31 13.60 0.02
CA GLY A 26 -7.60 12.40 -0.74
C GLY A 26 -9.09 12.14 -0.60
N ASN A 27 -9.88 12.47 -1.63
CA ASN A 27 -11.23 11.96 -1.71
C ASN A 27 -11.16 10.55 -2.30
N ASP A 28 -11.79 9.61 -1.61
CA ASP A 28 -11.65 8.15 -1.73
C ASP A 28 -12.06 7.53 -3.08
N ARG A 29 -12.24 8.33 -4.13
CA ARG A 29 -12.80 7.92 -5.42
C ARG A 29 -12.08 8.49 -6.63
N GLU A 30 -10.82 8.90 -6.51
CA GLU A 30 -10.03 9.43 -7.62
C GLU A 30 -9.31 8.32 -8.42
N ILE A 31 -9.04 8.59 -9.70
CA ILE A 31 -8.09 7.84 -10.52
C ILE A 31 -6.80 8.67 -10.57
N ALA A 32 -5.71 8.11 -10.07
CA ALA A 32 -4.39 8.72 -10.13
C ALA A 32 -3.65 8.25 -11.38
N VAL A 33 -3.25 9.18 -12.25
CA VAL A 33 -2.46 8.93 -13.46
C VAL A 33 -1.05 9.49 -13.23
N PHE A 34 -0.10 8.61 -12.94
CA PHE A 34 1.29 8.96 -12.69
C PHE A 34 2.10 8.95 -13.98
N LEU A 35 2.85 10.03 -14.20
CA LEU A 35 3.67 10.23 -15.37
C LEU A 35 5.05 9.56 -15.22
N CYS A 36 5.69 9.33 -16.36
CA CYS A 36 6.99 8.69 -16.42
C CYS A 36 8.08 9.40 -15.61
N THR A 37 8.90 8.59 -14.95
CA THR A 37 10.15 8.98 -14.28
C THR A 37 11.27 8.03 -14.69
N PRO A 38 12.55 8.43 -14.53
CA PRO A 38 13.67 7.55 -14.77
C PRO A 38 13.69 6.26 -13.93
N SER A 39 13.01 6.28 -12.78
CA SER A 39 12.92 5.15 -11.86
C SER A 39 11.81 4.16 -12.23
N ALA A 40 10.89 4.51 -13.14
CA ALA A 40 9.84 3.61 -13.60
C ALA A 40 10.35 2.67 -14.71
N ALA A 41 10.18 1.36 -14.52
CA ALA A 41 10.71 0.31 -15.40
C ALA A 41 10.33 0.50 -16.89
N ASP A 42 9.09 0.90 -17.16
CA ASP A 42 8.54 1.00 -18.52
C ASP A 42 8.74 2.36 -19.19
N CYS A 43 9.50 3.26 -18.56
CA CYS A 43 9.65 4.65 -19.00
C CYS A 43 10.98 4.95 -19.71
N GLY A 44 11.75 3.92 -20.05
CA GLY A 44 13.02 4.08 -20.77
C GLY A 44 14.03 4.99 -20.04
N LYS A 45 13.99 5.00 -18.70
CA LYS A 45 14.79 5.86 -17.83
C LYS A 45 14.63 7.37 -18.10
N ARG A 46 13.44 7.82 -18.51
CA ARG A 46 13.15 9.23 -18.84
C ARG A 46 11.92 9.75 -18.11
N TYR A 47 11.88 11.07 -17.93
CA TYR A 47 10.66 11.76 -17.52
C TYR A 47 9.70 11.91 -18.71
N ALA A 48 8.40 12.00 -18.41
CA ALA A 48 7.44 12.48 -19.39
C ALA A 48 7.81 13.89 -19.87
N THR A 49 7.72 14.13 -21.18
CA THR A 49 7.95 15.46 -21.76
C THR A 49 6.78 16.40 -21.45
N ALA A 50 7.03 17.71 -21.55
CA ALA A 50 5.96 18.71 -21.40
C ALA A 50 4.82 18.51 -22.42
N LYS A 51 5.13 18.03 -23.63
CA LYS A 51 4.12 17.68 -24.63
C LYS A 51 3.29 16.47 -24.17
N GLN A 52 3.94 15.38 -23.75
CA GLN A 52 3.23 14.20 -23.23
C GLN A 52 2.32 14.55 -22.05
N ARG A 53 2.80 15.36 -21.10
CA ARG A 53 1.98 15.84 -19.99
C ARG A 53 0.72 16.55 -20.45
N ARG A 54 0.84 17.51 -21.40
CA ARG A 54 -0.32 18.23 -21.96
C ARG A 54 -1.25 17.29 -22.73
N ASP A 55 -0.70 16.38 -23.54
CA ASP A 55 -1.48 15.42 -24.32
C ASP A 55 -2.28 14.46 -23.42
N VAL A 56 -1.73 14.09 -22.26
CA VAL A 56 -2.41 13.28 -21.23
C VAL A 56 -3.50 14.10 -20.56
N GLU A 57 -3.23 15.34 -20.16
CA GLU A 57 -4.23 16.21 -19.53
C GLU A 57 -5.44 16.45 -20.44
N THR A 58 -5.20 16.87 -21.69
CA THR A 58 -6.25 17.10 -22.69
C THR A 58 -7.07 15.83 -22.91
N PHE A 59 -6.40 14.68 -23.00
CA PHE A 59 -7.08 13.40 -23.14
C PHE A 59 -7.99 13.10 -21.95
N LEU A 60 -7.48 13.23 -20.71
CA LEU A 60 -8.26 12.95 -19.51
C LEU A 60 -9.48 13.86 -19.40
N ARG A 61 -9.33 15.16 -19.69
CA ARG A 61 -10.44 16.12 -19.66
C ARG A 61 -11.54 15.82 -20.70
N ALA A 62 -11.18 15.17 -21.81
CA ALA A 62 -12.11 14.81 -22.87
C ALA A 62 -12.83 13.46 -22.63
N MET A 63 -12.45 12.70 -21.59
CA MET A 63 -13.02 11.38 -21.35
C MET A 63 -14.44 11.48 -20.77
N PRO A 64 -15.42 10.69 -21.29
CA PRO A 64 -16.76 10.64 -20.74
C PRO A 64 -16.77 10.28 -19.26
N GLY A 65 -17.55 11.02 -18.47
CA GLY A 65 -17.68 10.81 -17.03
C GLY A 65 -16.56 11.41 -16.17
N VAL A 66 -15.53 12.04 -16.76
CA VAL A 66 -14.53 12.82 -16.01
C VAL A 66 -15.11 14.18 -15.65
N THR A 67 -15.06 14.54 -14.37
CA THR A 67 -15.58 15.82 -13.85
C THR A 67 -14.47 16.79 -13.47
N GLU A 68 -13.31 16.28 -13.07
CA GLU A 68 -12.18 17.10 -12.65
C GLU A 68 -10.86 16.41 -13.04
N VAL A 69 -9.90 17.21 -13.50
CA VAL A 69 -8.51 16.78 -13.69
C VAL A 69 -7.61 17.81 -13.01
N ARG A 70 -6.95 17.38 -11.93
CA ARG A 70 -6.03 18.21 -11.15
C ARG A 70 -4.60 17.73 -11.32
N PHE A 71 -3.71 18.62 -11.74
CA PHE A 71 -2.29 18.32 -11.83
C PHE A 71 -1.63 18.41 -10.45
N VAL A 72 -0.80 17.42 -10.13
CA VAL A 72 0.03 17.40 -8.92
C VAL A 72 1.48 17.39 -9.35
N SER A 73 2.18 18.49 -9.03
CA SER A 73 3.60 18.62 -9.29
C SER A 73 4.41 17.65 -8.42
N ARG A 74 5.61 17.32 -8.88
CA ARG A 74 6.57 16.51 -8.13
C ARG A 74 6.90 17.11 -6.77
N GLU A 75 7.04 18.43 -6.71
CA GLU A 75 7.35 19.14 -5.47
C GLU A 75 6.19 19.07 -4.48
N ALA A 76 4.96 19.29 -4.94
CA ALA A 76 3.78 19.14 -4.10
C ALA A 76 3.65 17.69 -3.57
N SER A 77 3.88 16.70 -4.44
CA SER A 77 3.86 15.29 -4.07
C SER A 77 4.96 14.94 -3.06
N TYR A 78 6.18 15.47 -3.23
CA TYR A 78 7.27 15.28 -2.28
C TYR A 78 6.96 15.87 -0.91
N GLN A 79 6.45 17.12 -0.86
CA GLN A 79 6.06 17.75 0.39
C GLN A 79 4.96 16.98 1.12
N ALA A 80 3.96 16.47 0.40
CA ALA A 80 2.94 15.59 0.96
C ALA A 80 3.54 14.31 1.55
N LEU A 81 4.44 13.63 0.82
CA LEU A 81 5.12 12.42 1.28
C LEU A 81 5.94 12.68 2.56
N ARG A 82 6.67 13.80 2.61
CA ARG A 82 7.47 14.15 3.79
C ARG A 82 6.60 14.43 5.02
N ARG A 83 5.44 15.06 4.83
CA ARG A 83 4.46 15.28 5.91
C ARG A 83 3.86 13.97 6.40
N GLU A 84 3.36 13.12 5.49
CA GLU A 84 2.68 11.87 5.85
C GLU A 84 3.60 10.86 6.54
N PHE A 85 4.81 10.69 6.03
CA PHE A 85 5.76 9.71 6.59
C PHE A 85 6.79 10.33 7.54
N ALA A 86 6.58 11.57 7.98
CA ALA A 86 7.50 12.35 8.82
C ALA A 86 8.97 12.28 8.32
N GLY A 87 9.15 12.18 7.01
CA GLY A 87 10.44 12.11 6.37
C GLY A 87 11.29 10.85 6.61
N LYS A 88 10.71 9.77 7.13
CA LYS A 88 11.42 8.51 7.40
C LYS A 88 11.73 7.71 6.15
N GLU A 89 11.05 7.99 5.04
CA GLU A 89 11.29 7.32 3.76
C GLU A 89 12.58 7.80 3.09
N LYS A 90 13.35 6.85 2.55
CA LYS A 90 14.52 7.10 1.70
C LYS A 90 14.11 7.41 0.25
N VAL A 91 13.12 8.27 0.07
CA VAL A 91 12.62 8.71 -1.24
C VAL A 91 13.18 10.09 -1.53
N ARG A 92 13.80 10.28 -2.70
CA ARG A 92 14.25 11.60 -3.15
C ARG A 92 13.18 12.22 -4.03
N ALA A 93 13.09 13.55 -4.04
CA ALA A 93 12.12 14.26 -4.87
C ALA A 93 12.13 13.80 -6.33
N LYS A 94 13.31 13.56 -6.91
CA LYS A 94 13.47 13.09 -8.30
C LYS A 94 12.88 11.71 -8.59
N ASP A 95 12.69 10.88 -7.57
CA ASP A 95 12.11 9.54 -7.70
C ASP A 95 10.58 9.62 -7.82
N LEU A 96 9.95 10.73 -7.41
CA LEU A 96 8.50 10.92 -7.50
C LEU A 96 8.03 11.30 -8.91
N PRO A 97 6.95 10.66 -9.40
CA PRO A 97 6.25 11.09 -10.60
C PRO A 97 5.44 12.37 -10.37
N GLU A 98 5.33 13.17 -11.44
CA GLU A 98 4.20 14.09 -11.56
C GLU A 98 2.92 13.28 -11.82
N SER A 99 1.76 13.80 -11.44
CA SER A 99 0.51 13.05 -11.63
C SER A 99 -0.70 13.93 -11.95
N PHE A 100 -1.73 13.29 -12.48
CA PHE A 100 -3.07 13.83 -12.54
C PHE A 100 -3.98 13.08 -11.58
N ARG A 101 -4.76 13.82 -10.81
CA ARG A 101 -5.86 13.34 -9.98
C ARG A 101 -7.15 13.56 -10.75
N VAL A 102 -7.85 12.47 -11.04
CA VAL A 102 -9.02 12.48 -11.91
C VAL A 102 -10.24 12.10 -11.10
N ARG A 103 -11.19 13.03 -10.96
CA ARG A 103 -12.51 12.72 -10.42
C ARG A 103 -13.46 12.37 -11.54
N VAL A 104 -14.36 11.44 -11.25
CA VAL A 104 -15.32 10.93 -12.21
C VAL A 104 -16.69 10.81 -11.56
N THR A 105 -17.74 10.86 -12.37
CA THR A 105 -19.12 10.62 -11.93
C THR A 105 -19.30 9.16 -11.48
N GLU A 106 -20.29 8.88 -10.64
CA GLU A 106 -20.63 7.50 -10.21
C GLU A 106 -20.92 6.56 -11.38
N ALA A 107 -21.55 7.05 -12.46
CA ALA A 107 -21.87 6.26 -13.65
C ALA A 107 -20.68 6.05 -14.61
N ALA A 108 -19.50 6.61 -14.32
CA ALA A 108 -18.36 6.55 -15.23
C ALA A 108 -17.77 5.13 -15.30
N ASP A 109 -17.41 4.69 -16.51
CA ASP A 109 -16.61 3.46 -16.68
C ASP A 109 -15.15 3.73 -16.29
N ARG A 110 -14.87 3.60 -14.99
CA ARG A 110 -13.53 3.80 -14.40
C ARG A 110 -12.48 2.88 -15.02
N ARG A 111 -12.86 1.63 -15.36
CA ARG A 111 -11.96 0.65 -15.96
C ARG A 111 -11.54 1.10 -17.37
N ARG A 112 -12.49 1.57 -18.17
CA ARG A 112 -12.19 2.14 -19.49
C ARG A 112 -11.31 3.37 -19.36
N ILE A 113 -11.62 4.30 -18.46
CA ILE A 113 -10.80 5.49 -18.20
C ILE A 113 -9.36 5.10 -17.85
N ALA A 114 -9.19 4.18 -16.88
CA ALA A 114 -7.87 3.75 -16.44
C ALA A 114 -7.07 3.03 -17.54
N THR A 115 -7.73 2.14 -18.30
CA THR A 115 -7.08 1.39 -19.39
C THR A 115 -6.66 2.32 -20.52
N SER A 116 -7.54 3.24 -20.93
CA SER A 116 -7.21 4.19 -22.00
C SER A 116 -6.13 5.19 -21.58
N ALA A 117 -6.13 5.64 -20.33
CA ALA A 117 -5.08 6.49 -19.78
C ALA A 117 -3.71 5.77 -19.72
N ARG A 118 -3.69 4.49 -19.34
CA ARG A 118 -2.46 3.69 -19.27
C ARG A 118 -1.75 3.57 -20.62
N SER A 119 -2.49 3.57 -21.73
CA SER A 119 -1.92 3.48 -23.08
C SER A 119 -1.39 4.83 -23.63
N ARG A 120 -1.46 5.92 -22.86
CA ARG A 120 -1.00 7.24 -23.32
C ARG A 120 0.52 7.36 -23.18
N PRO A 121 1.24 7.87 -24.19
CA PRO A 121 2.67 8.14 -24.08
C PRO A 121 3.01 9.04 -22.88
N GLY A 122 4.01 8.64 -22.10
CA GLY A 122 4.44 9.37 -20.90
C GLY A 122 3.68 9.02 -19.63
N VAL A 123 2.73 8.07 -19.66
CA VAL A 123 2.09 7.50 -18.47
C VAL A 123 2.88 6.29 -17.99
N ALA A 124 3.26 6.28 -16.71
CA ALA A 124 3.90 5.13 -16.07
C ALA A 124 2.87 4.21 -15.43
N LEU A 125 1.97 4.79 -14.63
CA LEU A 125 1.06 4.05 -13.77
C LEU A 125 -0.28 4.73 -13.71
N VAL A 126 -1.35 3.92 -13.69
CA VAL A 126 -2.69 4.37 -13.38
C VAL A 126 -3.20 3.54 -12.22
N VAL A 127 -3.67 4.21 -11.18
CA VAL A 127 -4.25 3.63 -9.96
C VAL A 127 -5.68 4.13 -9.82
N ASP A 128 -6.62 3.21 -9.69
CA ASP A 128 -7.99 3.53 -9.27
C ASP A 128 -8.04 3.41 -7.74
N GLN A 129 -8.01 4.56 -7.04
CA GLN A 129 -7.87 4.60 -5.59
C GLN A 129 -9.13 4.06 -4.88
N ALA A 130 -10.30 4.17 -5.51
CA ALA A 130 -11.57 3.65 -4.98
C ALA A 130 -11.53 2.14 -4.70
N LYS A 131 -10.76 1.39 -5.50
CA LYS A 131 -10.66 -0.07 -5.36
C LYS A 131 -9.68 -0.51 -4.29
N GLN A 132 -8.77 0.35 -3.86
CA GLN A 132 -7.67 -0.03 -2.96
C GLN A 132 -7.97 0.32 -1.50
N HIS A 133 -8.80 1.34 -1.25
CA HIS A 133 -9.19 1.74 0.11
C HIS A 133 -10.17 0.79 0.79
N VAL A 134 -11.01 0.06 0.02
CA VAL A 134 -11.92 -0.97 0.56
C VAL A 134 -11.16 -2.11 1.27
N GLU A 135 -9.93 -2.40 0.84
CA GLU A 135 -9.10 -3.45 1.46
C GLU A 135 -8.34 -2.97 2.70
N ALA A 136 -8.13 -1.65 2.86
CA ALA A 136 -7.36 -1.08 3.98
C ALA A 136 -8.20 -0.83 5.25
N ALA A 137 -9.53 -0.69 5.13
CA ALA A 137 -10.42 -0.41 6.25
C ALA A 137 -10.91 -1.66 7.01
N SER A 138 -10.33 -2.84 6.74
CA SER A 138 -10.76 -4.10 7.35
C SER A 138 -10.32 -4.18 8.82
N PRO A 139 -11.25 -4.32 9.80
CA PRO A 139 -10.92 -4.43 11.23
C PRO A 139 -10.10 -5.69 11.57
N PHE A 140 -9.92 -6.59 10.60
CA PHE A 140 -9.15 -7.82 10.71
C PHE A 140 -7.63 -7.62 10.46
N GLN A 141 -7.17 -6.40 10.17
CA GLN A 141 -5.73 -6.05 10.02
C GLN A 141 -5.00 -5.79 11.34
N LEU A 142 -5.58 -6.18 12.48
CA LEU A 142 -4.99 -6.02 13.82
C LEU A 142 -3.84 -7.00 14.11
N VAL A 143 -3.56 -7.98 13.24
CA VAL A 143 -2.30 -8.73 13.29
C VAL A 143 -1.27 -7.95 12.49
N GLU A 144 -0.26 -7.42 13.18
CA GLU A 144 0.76 -6.62 12.54
C GLU A 144 1.74 -7.51 11.76
N VAL A 145 2.09 -8.67 12.32
CA VAL A 145 3.05 -9.59 11.74
C VAL A 145 2.66 -11.06 11.96
N SER A 146 2.62 -11.86 10.90
CA SER A 146 2.45 -13.32 10.95
C SER A 146 3.69 -14.03 10.42
N VAL A 147 4.29 -14.89 11.24
CA VAL A 147 5.41 -15.76 10.87
C VAL A 147 4.82 -17.14 10.58
N LEU A 148 4.60 -17.43 9.31
CA LEU A 148 4.09 -18.72 8.88
C LEU A 148 5.17 -19.78 8.95
N LEU A 149 4.78 -20.95 9.45
CA LEU A 149 5.66 -22.09 9.57
C LEU A 149 5.62 -22.96 8.31
N CYS A 150 6.68 -23.72 8.11
CA CYS A 150 6.74 -24.69 7.04
C CYS A 150 5.68 -25.77 7.23
N MET A 151 4.91 -26.04 6.18
CA MET A 151 4.07 -27.22 6.05
C MET A 151 4.83 -28.31 5.29
N ARG A 152 4.27 -29.52 5.20
CA ARG A 152 4.81 -30.56 4.31
C ARG A 152 4.79 -30.04 2.86
N ASP A 153 5.82 -30.39 2.10
CA ASP A 153 5.97 -30.05 0.68
C ASP A 153 6.09 -28.54 0.38
N ALA A 154 6.16 -27.69 1.42
CA ALA A 154 6.38 -26.25 1.25
C ALA A 154 7.72 -25.97 0.55
N ALA A 155 7.64 -25.16 -0.50
CA ALA A 155 8.74 -24.90 -1.43
C ALA A 155 9.56 -23.65 -1.08
N ASP A 156 9.18 -22.90 -0.04
CA ASP A 156 9.88 -21.68 0.36
C ASP A 156 11.34 -21.98 0.77
N PRO A 157 12.30 -21.05 0.54
CA PRO A 157 13.71 -21.27 0.86
C PRO A 157 13.96 -21.72 2.31
N GLY A 158 13.27 -21.11 3.29
CA GLY A 158 13.36 -21.47 4.71
C GLY A 158 12.84 -22.88 5.04
N CYS A 159 12.04 -23.46 4.14
CA CYS A 159 11.53 -24.82 4.25
C CYS A 159 12.41 -25.87 3.57
N ARG A 160 13.42 -25.46 2.79
CA ARG A 160 14.43 -26.38 2.22
C ARG A 160 15.75 -26.33 2.99
N HIS A 161 16.05 -25.20 3.62
CA HIS A 161 17.29 -25.00 4.35
C HIS A 161 17.43 -26.00 5.50
N GLY A 162 18.50 -26.81 5.49
CA GLY A 162 18.74 -27.83 6.51
C GLY A 162 17.81 -29.05 6.48
N ARG A 163 16.92 -29.15 5.48
CA ARG A 163 15.89 -30.22 5.36
C ARG A 163 16.06 -31.14 4.14
N GLY A 164 17.18 -31.01 3.41
CA GLY A 164 17.46 -31.79 2.20
C GLY A 164 16.78 -31.25 0.94
N LYS A 165 16.79 -32.04 -0.15
CA LYS A 165 16.28 -31.62 -1.48
C LYS A 165 14.76 -31.40 -1.52
N ALA A 166 14.01 -32.05 -0.62
CA ALA A 166 12.55 -31.96 -0.53
C ALA A 166 12.14 -31.76 0.92
N ASN A 167 11.22 -30.83 1.15
CA ASN A 167 10.67 -30.57 2.47
C ASN A 167 9.59 -31.61 2.82
N LYS A 168 9.97 -32.68 3.50
CA LYS A 168 9.06 -33.80 3.80
C LYS A 168 8.23 -33.64 5.07
N ALA A 169 8.36 -32.53 5.80
CA ALA A 169 7.73 -32.36 7.10
C ALA A 169 7.35 -30.91 7.41
N ALA A 170 6.46 -30.72 8.39
CA ALA A 170 6.17 -29.41 8.95
C ALA A 170 7.34 -28.86 9.81
N ALA A 171 7.18 -27.67 10.40
CA ALA A 171 8.10 -27.13 11.42
C ALA A 171 8.32 -28.11 12.58
N THR A 172 9.57 -28.53 12.80
CA THR A 172 9.93 -29.41 13.92
C THR A 172 9.91 -28.65 15.24
N ALA A 173 9.79 -29.35 16.36
CA ALA A 173 9.86 -28.75 17.70
C ALA A 173 11.17 -27.96 17.92
N LYS A 174 12.29 -28.45 17.38
CA LYS A 174 13.59 -27.78 17.48
C LYS A 174 13.60 -26.44 16.72
N GLU A 175 13.03 -26.41 15.52
CA GLU A 175 12.93 -25.18 14.72
C GLU A 175 11.96 -24.18 15.35
N LYS A 176 10.78 -24.64 15.80
CA LYS A 176 9.82 -23.82 16.55
C LYS A 176 10.48 -23.15 17.76
N LYS A 177 11.26 -23.92 18.56
CA LYS A 177 12.02 -23.37 19.70
C LYS A 177 13.06 -22.33 19.27
N ALA A 178 13.77 -22.56 18.16
CA ALA A 178 14.74 -21.60 17.64
C ALA A 178 14.08 -20.31 17.14
N ILE A 179 12.93 -20.42 16.47
CA ILE A 179 12.11 -19.30 16.01
C ILE A 179 11.63 -18.46 17.19
N VAL A 180 11.03 -19.08 18.22
CA VAL A 180 10.60 -18.36 19.43
C VAL A 180 11.78 -17.64 20.09
N ALA A 181 12.90 -18.33 20.28
CA ALA A 181 14.09 -17.72 20.88
C ALA A 181 14.61 -16.53 20.06
N PHE A 182 14.42 -16.52 18.74
CA PHE A 182 14.72 -15.36 17.90
C PHE A 182 13.68 -14.25 18.08
N VAL A 183 12.39 -14.59 18.02
CA VAL A 183 11.25 -13.66 18.14
C VAL A 183 11.36 -12.85 19.43
N GLU A 184 11.61 -13.51 20.57
CA GLU A 184 11.76 -12.85 21.87
C GLU A 184 12.88 -11.81 21.94
N ARG A 185 13.85 -11.86 21.02
CA ARG A 185 14.95 -10.89 20.93
C ARG A 185 14.70 -9.78 19.91
N ILE A 186 13.57 -9.78 19.21
CA ILE A 186 13.26 -8.75 18.22
C ILE A 186 13.02 -7.42 18.96
N PRO A 187 13.83 -6.37 18.67
CA PRO A 187 13.57 -5.05 19.23
C PRO A 187 12.18 -4.57 18.82
N GLY A 188 11.41 -4.09 19.79
CA GLY A 188 10.06 -3.59 19.53
C GLY A 188 8.96 -4.62 19.64
N LEU A 189 9.24 -5.90 19.88
CA LEU A 189 8.19 -6.87 20.20
C LEU A 189 7.45 -6.46 21.48
N GLU A 190 6.12 -6.56 21.46
CA GLU A 190 5.26 -6.40 22.63
C GLU A 190 4.76 -7.74 23.14
N SER A 191 4.25 -8.58 22.24
CA SER A 191 3.77 -9.92 22.55
C SER A 191 3.83 -10.81 21.30
N TYR A 192 3.79 -12.12 21.50
CA TYR A 192 3.55 -13.07 20.43
C TYR A 192 2.62 -14.18 20.91
N GLU A 193 1.87 -14.75 19.98
CA GLU A 193 0.96 -15.86 20.21
C GLU A 193 1.24 -16.95 19.18
N PHE A 194 1.12 -18.21 19.61
CA PHE A 194 1.17 -19.33 18.69
C PHE A 194 -0.24 -19.65 18.21
N GLU A 195 -0.40 -19.75 16.89
CA GLU A 195 -1.61 -20.17 16.23
C GLU A 195 -1.40 -21.56 15.62
N ASP A 196 -2.18 -22.53 16.09
CA ASP A 196 -2.23 -23.87 15.51
C ASP A 196 -3.14 -23.92 14.26
N GLN A 197 -3.09 -25.03 13.52
CA GLN A 197 -3.87 -25.20 12.29
C GLN A 197 -5.37 -25.05 12.52
N LYS A 198 -5.88 -25.59 13.65
CA LYS A 198 -7.28 -25.51 14.03
C LYS A 198 -7.74 -24.06 14.26
N THR A 199 -6.93 -23.27 14.96
CA THR A 199 -7.20 -21.86 15.21
C THR A 199 -7.07 -21.05 13.91
N ALA A 200 -6.06 -21.32 13.09
CA ALA A 200 -5.93 -20.72 11.77
C ALA A 200 -7.14 -21.01 10.88
N TYR A 201 -7.64 -22.25 10.87
CA TYR A 201 -8.84 -22.63 10.11
C TYR A 201 -10.09 -21.90 10.59
N ARG A 202 -10.30 -21.84 11.91
CA ARG A 202 -11.41 -21.07 12.50
C ARG A 202 -11.35 -19.60 12.08
N ASN A 203 -10.19 -18.98 12.19
CA ASN A 203 -9.98 -17.58 11.81
C ASN A 203 -10.21 -17.35 10.30
N PHE A 204 -9.79 -18.30 9.47
CA PHE A 204 -10.07 -18.28 8.03
C PHE A 204 -11.58 -18.41 7.72
N ALA A 205 -12.26 -19.37 8.35
CA ALA A 205 -13.69 -19.59 8.14
C ALA A 205 -14.52 -18.37 8.56
N GLU A 206 -14.12 -17.69 9.65
CA GLU A 206 -14.71 -16.43 10.07
C GLU A 206 -14.45 -15.31 9.05
N MET A 207 -13.20 -15.16 8.60
CA MET A 207 -12.80 -14.14 7.62
C MET A 207 -13.57 -14.26 6.30
N TYR A 208 -13.82 -15.50 5.86
CA TYR A 208 -14.49 -15.79 4.59
C TYR A 208 -15.91 -16.31 4.76
N ALA A 209 -16.58 -15.97 5.88
CA ALA A 209 -17.95 -16.40 6.15
C ALA A 209 -18.94 -15.95 5.05
N ALA A 210 -18.65 -14.85 4.36
CA ALA A 210 -19.43 -14.36 3.21
C ALA A 210 -19.19 -15.16 1.91
N ASN A 211 -18.25 -16.11 1.90
CA ASN A 211 -17.92 -16.96 0.76
C ASN A 211 -17.85 -18.44 1.18
N PRO A 212 -19.01 -19.09 1.43
CA PRO A 212 -19.05 -20.46 1.94
C PRO A 212 -18.38 -21.48 1.01
N ALA A 213 -18.47 -21.30 -0.31
CA ALA A 213 -17.79 -22.17 -1.28
C ALA A 213 -16.26 -22.18 -1.10
N LEU A 214 -15.67 -21.04 -0.74
CA LEU A 214 -14.25 -20.97 -0.41
C LEU A 214 -13.93 -21.68 0.92
N VAL A 215 -14.80 -21.52 1.93
CA VAL A 215 -14.61 -22.16 3.24
C VAL A 215 -14.69 -23.69 3.13
N GLU A 216 -15.63 -24.21 2.35
CA GLU A 216 -15.81 -25.64 2.11
C GLU A 216 -14.66 -26.26 1.30
N ALA A 217 -14.01 -25.49 0.43
CA ALA A 217 -12.91 -25.96 -0.40
C ALA A 217 -11.59 -26.14 0.36
N VAL A 218 -11.46 -25.55 1.55
CA VAL A 218 -10.22 -25.58 2.33
C VAL A 218 -10.37 -26.49 3.54
N ARG A 219 -9.36 -27.32 3.81
CA ARG A 219 -9.30 -28.21 4.98
C ARG A 219 -8.46 -27.56 6.07
N GLU A 220 -8.68 -27.96 7.33
CA GLU A 220 -7.82 -27.55 8.45
C GLU A 220 -6.34 -27.88 8.19
N SER A 221 -6.05 -29.03 7.57
CA SER A 221 -4.69 -29.44 7.20
C SER A 221 -4.00 -28.53 6.19
N ASP A 222 -4.75 -27.73 5.45
CA ASP A 222 -4.23 -26.78 4.46
C ASP A 222 -3.79 -25.46 5.13
N MET A 223 -4.12 -25.27 6.41
CA MET A 223 -3.74 -24.08 7.17
C MET A 223 -2.33 -24.18 7.73
N PRO A 224 -1.48 -23.17 7.54
CA PRO A 224 -0.18 -23.12 8.19
C PRO A 224 -0.34 -22.78 9.67
N GLU A 225 0.44 -23.44 10.53
CA GLU A 225 0.71 -22.91 11.87
C GLU A 225 1.48 -21.59 11.77
N SER A 226 1.32 -20.71 12.74
CA SER A 226 2.01 -19.42 12.74
C SER A 226 2.36 -18.89 14.12
N TYR A 227 3.33 -17.99 14.18
CA TYR A 227 3.48 -17.07 15.30
C TYR A 227 2.93 -15.70 14.89
N ARG A 228 1.95 -15.20 15.64
CA ARG A 228 1.36 -13.88 15.46
C ARG A 228 2.03 -12.91 16.41
N LEU A 229 2.71 -11.91 15.88
CA LEU A 229 3.52 -10.96 16.65
C LEU A 229 2.78 -9.62 16.71
N ARG A 230 2.83 -9.00 17.87
CA ARG A 230 2.43 -7.61 18.10
C ARG A 230 3.69 -6.78 18.33
N MET A 231 3.86 -5.74 17.53
CA MET A 231 5.02 -4.86 17.54
C MET A 231 4.63 -3.49 18.11
N ARG A 232 5.60 -2.79 18.70
CA ARG A 232 5.41 -1.38 19.02
C ARG A 232 5.21 -0.59 17.72
N PRO A 233 4.26 0.36 17.67
CA PRO A 233 4.06 1.19 16.49
C PRO A 233 5.34 1.91 16.04
N GLY A 234 5.58 1.91 14.72
CA GLY A 234 6.68 2.67 14.11
C GLY A 234 8.08 2.08 14.31
N VAL A 235 8.21 0.87 14.87
CA VAL A 235 9.51 0.18 14.98
C VAL A 235 10.02 -0.24 13.61
N ARG A 236 11.30 0.07 13.35
CA ARG A 236 12.04 -0.46 12.19
C ARG A 236 12.68 -1.79 12.57
N TRP A 237 12.18 -2.88 12.00
CA TRP A 237 12.65 -4.24 12.30
C TRP A 237 12.99 -5.05 11.04
N GLY A 238 13.16 -4.37 9.90
CA GLY A 238 13.38 -5.00 8.58
C GLY A 238 14.52 -6.02 8.57
N SER A 239 15.65 -5.76 9.24
CA SER A 239 16.75 -6.72 9.36
C SER A 239 16.35 -7.98 10.14
N SER A 240 15.61 -7.83 11.24
CA SER A 240 15.07 -8.96 12.01
C SER A 240 14.07 -9.76 11.18
N ARG A 241 13.20 -9.10 10.41
CA ARG A 241 12.28 -9.77 9.49
C ARG A 241 13.01 -10.58 8.43
N THR A 242 14.01 -10.01 7.77
CA THR A 242 14.79 -10.70 6.73
C THR A 242 15.48 -11.94 7.31
N ARG A 243 16.06 -11.81 8.51
CA ARG A 243 16.68 -12.94 9.20
C ARG A 243 15.65 -14.01 9.57
N LEU A 244 14.50 -13.61 10.11
CA LEU A 244 13.40 -14.50 10.49
C LEU A 244 12.85 -15.27 9.28
N ALA A 245 12.63 -14.60 8.15
CA ALA A 245 12.18 -15.23 6.91
C ALA A 245 13.18 -16.26 6.34
N GLY A 246 14.46 -16.15 6.70
CA GLY A 246 15.50 -17.12 6.33
C GLY A 246 15.69 -18.26 7.33
N MET A 247 14.98 -18.27 8.46
CA MET A 247 15.17 -19.31 9.49
C MET A 247 14.61 -20.67 9.03
N PRO A 248 15.28 -21.78 9.37
CA PRO A 248 14.71 -23.11 9.17
C PRO A 248 13.35 -23.25 9.85
N GLY A 249 12.38 -23.77 9.11
CA GLY A 249 11.01 -23.95 9.61
C GLY A 249 10.09 -22.75 9.44
N VAL A 250 10.58 -21.63 8.89
CA VAL A 250 9.75 -20.49 8.46
C VAL A 250 9.48 -20.59 6.97
N SER A 251 8.20 -20.53 6.59
CA SER A 251 7.79 -20.44 5.18
C SER A 251 7.77 -19.00 4.72
N GLN A 252 7.03 -18.15 5.43
CA GLN A 252 6.83 -16.75 5.06
C GLN A 252 6.69 -15.86 6.30
N VAL A 253 7.05 -14.59 6.15
CA VAL A 253 6.79 -13.56 7.16
C VAL A 253 5.94 -12.47 6.53
N PHE A 254 4.68 -12.39 6.94
CA PHE A 254 3.76 -11.35 6.53
C PHE A 254 3.81 -10.20 7.52
N ASP A 255 4.23 -9.03 7.07
CA ASP A 255 4.16 -7.78 7.82
C ASP A 255 3.07 -6.92 7.17
N TYR A 256 1.89 -6.89 7.79
CA TYR A 256 0.70 -6.24 7.25
C TYR A 256 0.85 -4.72 7.27
N GLY A 257 1.43 -4.15 8.34
CA GLY A 257 1.72 -2.72 8.42
C GLY A 257 2.69 -2.28 7.33
N CYS A 258 3.73 -3.07 7.09
CA CYS A 258 4.66 -2.84 6.00
C CYS A 258 4.03 -2.95 4.61
N ARG A 259 3.18 -3.96 4.39
CA ARG A 259 2.42 -4.10 3.14
C ARG A 259 1.51 -2.90 2.89
N GLN A 260 0.78 -2.46 3.92
CA GLN A 260 -0.11 -1.30 3.83
C GLN A 260 0.64 -0.02 3.53
N LYS A 261 1.79 0.19 4.19
CA LYS A 261 2.70 1.29 3.86
C LYS A 261 3.16 1.25 2.41
N GLY A 262 3.59 0.09 1.92
CA GLY A 262 3.99 -0.10 0.52
C GLY A 262 2.85 0.20 -0.44
N LEU A 263 1.64 -0.26 -0.12
CA LEU A 263 0.45 0.02 -0.91
C LEU A 263 0.17 1.53 -0.93
N ARG A 264 0.22 2.22 0.21
CA ARG A 264 0.03 3.68 0.31
C ARG A 264 1.05 4.45 -0.54
N LEU A 265 2.33 4.06 -0.51
CA LEU A 265 3.38 4.66 -1.36
C LEU A 265 3.10 4.46 -2.84
N LEU A 266 2.58 3.29 -3.24
CA LEU A 266 2.21 3.02 -4.61
C LEU A 266 0.97 3.82 -5.04
N THR A 267 -0.09 3.79 -4.25
CA THR A 267 -1.41 4.31 -4.64
C THR A 267 -1.49 5.83 -4.55
N GLU A 268 -0.79 6.44 -3.59
CA GLU A 268 -0.78 7.89 -3.42
C GLU A 268 0.41 8.56 -4.09
N TYR A 269 1.56 7.91 -4.18
CA TYR A 269 2.79 8.55 -4.64
C TYR A 269 3.35 7.96 -5.94
N GLY A 270 2.71 6.92 -6.49
CA GLY A 270 3.09 6.34 -7.79
C GLY A 270 4.46 5.66 -7.79
N LEU A 271 4.97 5.32 -6.60
CA LEU A 271 6.28 4.71 -6.43
C LEU A 271 6.18 3.20 -6.71
N ARG A 272 6.44 2.81 -7.97
CA ARG A 272 6.63 1.41 -8.39
C ARG A 272 8.03 0.92 -8.02
N GLY A 273 8.18 -0.39 -7.85
CA GLY A 273 9.52 -0.97 -7.71
C GLY A 273 10.16 -0.72 -6.35
N ILE A 274 9.37 -0.56 -5.29
CA ILE A 274 9.77 -1.21 -4.05
C ILE A 274 9.42 -2.68 -4.26
N GLU A 275 10.29 -3.40 -4.97
CA GLU A 275 10.28 -4.88 -5.16
C GLU A 275 10.58 -5.62 -3.84
N THR A 276 10.26 -4.93 -2.78
CA THR A 276 10.46 -5.15 -1.39
C THR A 276 9.46 -4.20 -0.74
N ALA A 277 8.21 -4.65 -0.58
CA ALA A 277 7.48 -4.41 0.67
C ALA A 277 8.27 -4.98 1.88
N THR A 278 9.60 -4.84 1.85
CA THR A 278 10.63 -5.33 2.72
C THR A 278 11.76 -4.28 2.89
N LYS A 279 12.18 -3.49 1.89
CA LYS A 279 13.17 -2.39 2.04
C LYS A 279 12.54 -1.07 2.44
N GLY A 280 11.27 -0.84 2.08
CA GLY A 280 10.49 0.32 2.58
C GLY A 280 10.17 0.24 4.08
N CYS A 281 10.47 -0.88 4.73
CA CYS A 281 10.23 -1.13 6.16
C CYS A 281 11.53 -1.43 6.91
N GLU A 282 12.66 -1.28 6.23
CA GLU A 282 13.96 -1.18 6.87
C GLU A 282 14.10 0.13 7.60
#